data_AF-A0A8J8FBB9-F1
#
_entry.id   AF-A0A8J8FBB9-F1
#
_cell.length_a   1.000
_cell.length_b   1.000
_cell.length_c   1.000
_cell.angle_alpha   90.00
_cell.angle_beta   90.00
_cell.angle_gamma   90.00
#
_symmetry.space_group_name_H-M   'P 1'
#
loop_
_entity.id
_entity.type
_entity.pdbx_description
1 polymer ?
#
loop_
_entity_poly.entity_id
_entity_poly.type
_entity_poly.pdbx_seq_one_letter_code
_entity_poly.pdbx_strand_id
1 'polypeptide(L)'
;MTTYYSTDYQESGAGDLMKYISREGDTPLYDRTGREMSDQRKQRFIEKSEQHQFERHMIISPENGDQLSNDELARETRRTMEDFVKERPSATFAYTVHRDTEHPHAHIAMTGEKTDLYMDKQDIDAVRENANERMVENDRYKHRSRENSRDSQQERQLEAEQRHRDRDAENEEGLFR
;
A
#
# COMPACT_ATOMS: atom_id res chain seq x y z
N MET A 1 -8.08 13.17 -7.97
CA MET A 1 -7.37 11.89 -8.04
C MET A 1 -5.88 12.14 -8.11
N THR A 2 -5.30 12.54 -6.98
CA THR A 2 -3.90 12.88 -6.90
C THR A 2 -3.26 12.18 -5.71
N THR A 3 -2.44 11.17 -6.00
CA THR A 3 -1.45 10.69 -5.03
C THR A 3 -0.35 11.75 -4.93
N TYR A 4 -0.13 12.29 -3.73
CA TYR A 4 0.97 13.19 -3.47
C TYR A 4 2.26 12.38 -3.37
N TYR A 5 3.18 12.70 -4.28
CA TYR A 5 4.52 12.11 -4.32
C TYR A 5 5.55 13.22 -4.21
N SER A 6 6.33 13.17 -3.14
CA SER A 6 7.49 14.03 -2.87
C SER A 6 8.74 13.18 -2.82
N THR A 7 9.85 13.69 -3.36
CA THR A 7 11.14 13.03 -3.28
C THR A 7 12.26 14.05 -3.07
N ASP A 8 13.23 13.67 -2.25
CA ASP A 8 14.46 14.42 -2.01
C ASP A 8 15.66 13.45 -2.05
N TYR A 9 16.85 13.97 -2.35
CA TYR A 9 18.08 13.19 -2.43
C TYR A 9 19.15 13.74 -1.49
N GLN A 10 19.97 12.83 -0.94
CA GLN A 10 21.16 13.18 -0.19
C GLN A 10 22.32 12.26 -0.59
N GLU A 11 23.56 12.76 -0.54
CA GLU A 11 24.77 11.97 -0.86
C GLU A 11 25.17 11.02 0.28
N SER A 12 24.64 11.22 1.49
CA SER A 12 24.84 10.32 2.63
C SER A 12 23.89 10.68 3.77
N GLY A 13 23.52 9.72 4.62
CA GLY A 13 22.71 9.98 5.81
C GLY A 13 21.70 8.88 6.17
N ALA A 14 21.85 7.63 5.72
CA ALA A 14 20.73 6.68 5.74
C ALA A 14 20.30 6.36 7.16
N GLY A 15 21.24 6.38 8.10
CA GLY A 15 20.94 6.26 9.52
C GLY A 15 20.02 7.38 10.01
N ASP A 16 20.30 8.62 9.63
CA ASP A 16 19.51 9.78 10.01
C ASP A 16 18.18 9.83 9.26
N LEU A 17 18.16 9.48 7.97
CA LEU A 17 16.91 9.31 7.22
C LEU A 17 16.04 8.22 7.83
N MET A 18 16.60 7.06 8.17
CA MET A 18 15.87 5.96 8.81
C MET A 18 15.34 6.35 10.19
N LYS A 19 16.13 7.05 11.01
CA LYS A 19 15.66 7.61 12.29
C LYS A 19 14.54 8.62 12.09
N TYR A 20 14.70 9.54 11.14
CA TYR A 20 13.68 10.53 10.81
C TYR A 20 12.36 9.87 10.43
N ILE A 21 12.37 8.96 9.45
CA ILE A 21 11.13 8.32 8.99
C ILE A 21 10.55 7.39 10.06
N SER A 22 11.36 6.77 10.92
CA SER A 22 10.87 5.93 12.03
C SER A 22 10.53 6.71 13.30
N ARG A 23 10.68 8.05 13.29
CA ARG A 23 10.51 8.92 14.46
C ARG A 23 11.34 8.45 15.64
N GLU A 24 12.65 8.37 15.42
CA GLU A 24 13.61 7.89 16.41
C GLU A 24 13.34 6.46 16.91
N GLY A 25 12.60 5.66 16.13
CA GLY A 25 12.27 4.26 16.44
C GLY A 25 10.86 4.02 16.99
N ASP A 26 10.05 5.06 17.18
CA ASP A 26 8.66 4.93 17.64
C ASP A 26 7.75 4.24 16.61
N THR A 27 8.12 4.26 15.33
CA THR A 27 7.38 3.62 14.25
C THR A 27 8.22 2.51 13.60
N PRO A 28 7.67 1.30 13.42
CA PRO A 28 8.41 0.19 12.83
C PRO A 28 8.85 0.49 11.39
N LEU A 29 10.04 0.01 11.06
CA LEU A 29 10.62 0.02 9.71
C LEU A 29 10.49 -1.35 9.10
N TYR A 30 10.01 -1.40 7.86
CA TYR A 30 9.86 -2.63 7.11
C TYR A 30 10.84 -2.65 5.93
N ASP A 31 11.41 -3.81 5.67
CA ASP A 31 12.21 -4.03 4.46
C ASP A 31 11.34 -4.26 3.23
N ARG A 32 11.96 -4.40 2.06
CA ARG A 32 11.28 -4.69 0.79
C ARG A 32 10.37 -5.93 0.80
N THR A 33 10.62 -6.90 1.69
CA THR A 33 9.74 -8.09 1.83
C THR A 33 8.51 -7.79 2.69
N GLY A 34 8.46 -6.62 3.31
CA GLY A 34 7.46 -6.19 4.29
C GLY A 34 7.64 -6.83 5.66
N ARG A 35 8.86 -7.29 5.98
CA ARG A 35 9.20 -7.74 7.33
C ARG A 35 9.79 -6.58 8.10
N GLU A 36 9.43 -6.47 9.37
CA GLU A 36 10.05 -5.50 10.25
C GLU A 36 11.56 -5.74 10.32
N MET A 37 12.32 -4.64 10.25
CA MET A 37 13.77 -4.67 10.22
C MET A 37 14.32 -4.81 11.64
N SER A 38 15.05 -5.90 11.87
CA SER A 38 15.94 -5.98 13.03
C SER A 38 17.05 -4.94 12.93
N ASP A 39 17.70 -4.62 14.05
CA ASP A 39 18.81 -3.66 14.07
C ASP A 39 19.96 -4.09 13.15
N GLN A 40 20.21 -5.40 13.04
CA GLN A 40 21.18 -5.93 12.08
C GLN A 40 20.78 -5.66 10.62
N ARG A 41 19.48 -5.70 10.29
CA ARG A 41 18.99 -5.33 8.94
C ARG A 41 19.09 -3.82 8.71
N LYS A 42 18.81 -3.00 9.73
CA LYS A 42 18.97 -1.54 9.66
C LYS A 42 20.44 -1.18 9.42
N GLN A 43 21.36 -1.79 10.17
CA GLN A 43 22.78 -1.57 10.02
C GLN A 43 23.28 -1.93 8.62
N ARG A 44 22.88 -3.08 8.06
CA ARG A 44 23.23 -3.46 6.68
C ARG A 44 22.70 -2.47 5.64
N PHE A 45 21.54 -1.88 5.88
CA PHE A 45 21.00 -0.84 4.98
C PHE A 45 21.87 0.42 5.02
N ILE A 46 22.29 0.84 6.21
CA ILE A 46 23.18 1.99 6.42
C ILE A 46 24.55 1.74 5.75
N GLU A 47 25.17 0.59 6.01
CA GLU A 47 26.46 0.21 5.39
C GLU A 47 26.39 0.21 3.87
N LYS A 48 25.30 -0.32 3.30
CA LYS A 48 25.07 -0.28 1.85
C LYS A 48 24.96 1.15 1.33
N SER A 49 24.36 2.04 2.12
CA SER A 49 24.27 3.44 1.76
C SER A 49 25.58 4.19 1.79
N GLU A 50 26.41 3.94 2.80
CA GLU A 50 27.76 4.47 2.88
C GLU A 50 28.61 3.98 1.69
N GLN A 51 28.42 2.74 1.25
CA GLN A 51 29.10 2.19 0.07
C GLN A 51 28.71 2.91 -1.23
N HIS A 52 27.44 3.26 -1.40
CA HIS A 52 26.94 3.86 -2.64
C HIS A 52 26.95 5.39 -2.64
N GLN A 53 27.07 6.02 -1.47
CA GLN A 53 27.01 7.47 -1.27
C GLN A 53 25.81 8.11 -1.97
N PHE A 54 24.65 7.43 -1.92
CA PHE A 54 23.44 7.95 -2.50
C PHE A 54 22.19 7.41 -1.82
N GLU A 55 21.32 8.35 -1.46
CA GLU A 55 20.09 8.10 -0.76
C GLU A 55 18.95 8.90 -1.35
N ARG A 56 17.77 8.31 -1.31
CA ARG A 56 16.55 8.99 -1.73
C ARG A 56 15.46 8.75 -0.72
N HIS A 57 14.83 9.85 -0.30
CA HIS A 57 13.59 9.84 0.44
C HIS A 57 12.44 9.98 -0.54
N MET A 58 11.41 9.15 -0.39
CA MET A 58 10.13 9.31 -1.07
C MET A 58 8.98 9.30 -0.06
N ILE A 59 7.92 10.02 -0.38
CA ILE A 59 6.65 9.97 0.33
C ILE A 59 5.57 9.59 -0.66
N ILE A 60 4.78 8.56 -0.34
CA ILE A 60 3.58 8.20 -1.10
C ILE A 60 2.36 8.45 -0.20
N SER A 61 1.54 9.42 -0.59
CA SER A 61 0.32 9.80 0.12
C SER A 61 -0.88 9.76 -0.82
N PRO A 62 -1.63 8.66 -0.85
CA PRO A 62 -2.81 8.56 -1.72
C PRO A 62 -3.98 9.40 -1.21
N GLU A 63 -4.79 9.91 -2.14
CA GLU A 63 -5.98 10.72 -1.80
C GLU A 63 -7.00 9.94 -0.95
N ASN A 64 -7.11 8.63 -1.16
CA ASN A 64 -7.97 7.73 -0.37
C ASN A 64 -7.23 7.08 0.82
N GLY A 65 -6.13 7.66 1.30
CA GLY A 65 -5.30 7.08 2.37
C GLY A 65 -6.06 6.85 3.68
N ASP A 66 -7.08 7.67 3.95
CA ASP A 66 -8.01 7.52 5.08
C ASP A 66 -8.87 6.24 4.98
N GLN A 67 -9.17 5.79 3.76
CA GLN A 67 -9.96 4.59 3.47
C GLN A 67 -9.12 3.30 3.42
N LEU A 68 -7.79 3.42 3.32
CA LEU A 68 -6.87 2.29 3.33
C LEU A 68 -6.46 1.92 4.75
N SER A 69 -6.41 0.62 5.06
CA SER A 69 -5.75 0.17 6.29
C SER A 69 -4.22 0.31 6.20
N ASN A 70 -3.51 0.18 7.32
CA ASN A 70 -2.04 0.19 7.32
C ASN A 70 -1.44 -0.90 6.45
N ASP A 71 -2.00 -2.12 6.55
CA ASP A 71 -1.53 -3.25 5.75
C ASP A 71 -1.75 -3.02 4.26
N GLU A 72 -2.80 -2.30 3.89
CA GLU A 72 -3.12 -1.99 2.50
C GLU A 72 -2.22 -0.90 1.94
N LEU A 73 -2.04 0.19 2.68
CA LEU A 73 -1.10 1.24 2.32
C LEU A 73 0.34 0.69 2.25
N ALA A 74 0.75 -0.14 3.21
CA ALA A 74 2.04 -0.84 3.20
C ALA A 74 2.17 -1.78 2.00
N ARG A 75 1.14 -2.58 1.70
CA ARG A 75 1.14 -3.52 0.57
C ARG A 75 1.27 -2.81 -0.77
N GLU A 76 0.48 -1.76 -1.01
CA GLU A 76 0.52 -1.05 -2.28
C GLU A 76 1.77 -0.17 -2.40
N THR A 77 2.27 0.40 -1.29
CA THR A 77 3.60 1.06 -1.25
C THR A 77 4.69 0.08 -1.68
N ARG A 78 4.75 -1.11 -1.06
CA ARG A 78 5.73 -2.14 -1.40
C ARG A 78 5.63 -2.56 -2.86
N ARG A 79 4.42 -2.77 -3.40
CA ARG A 79 4.25 -3.13 -4.82
C ARG A 79 4.74 -2.05 -5.77
N THR A 80 4.41 -0.80 -5.48
CA THR A 80 4.88 0.36 -6.25
C THR A 80 6.41 0.41 -6.25
N MET A 81 7.02 0.25 -5.08
CA MET A 81 8.47 0.31 -4.93
C MET A 81 9.19 -0.91 -5.52
N GLU A 82 8.61 -2.11 -5.43
CA GLU A 82 9.13 -3.32 -6.07
C GLU A 82 9.15 -3.18 -7.60
N ASP A 83 8.10 -2.62 -8.20
CA ASP A 83 8.10 -2.30 -9.64
C ASP A 83 9.19 -1.28 -9.97
N PHE A 84 9.33 -0.22 -9.16
CA PHE A 84 10.36 0.80 -9.35
C PHE A 84 11.77 0.20 -9.33
N VAL A 85 12.11 -0.63 -8.33
CA VAL A 85 13.47 -1.19 -8.19
C VAL A 85 13.73 -2.43 -9.04
N LYS A 86 12.73 -2.96 -9.75
CA LYS A 86 12.83 -4.24 -10.48
C LYS A 86 14.00 -4.30 -11.46
N GLU A 87 14.27 -3.21 -12.17
CA GLU A 87 15.34 -3.10 -13.18
C GLU A 87 16.56 -2.33 -12.68
N ARG A 88 16.64 -2.10 -11.35
CA ARG A 88 17.66 -1.28 -10.68
C ARG A 88 18.43 -2.16 -9.68
N PRO A 89 19.44 -2.93 -10.13
CA PRO A 89 20.01 -4.04 -9.36
C PRO A 89 20.71 -3.62 -8.06
N SER A 90 21.23 -2.40 -7.98
CA SER A 90 21.83 -1.89 -6.76
C SER A 90 20.80 -1.31 -5.79
N ALA A 91 19.60 -0.94 -6.27
CA ALA A 91 18.59 -0.28 -5.47
C ALA A 91 17.94 -1.23 -4.44
N THR A 92 17.73 -0.71 -3.24
CA THR A 92 16.88 -1.33 -2.21
C THR A 92 16.17 -0.24 -1.43
N PHE A 93 15.12 -0.61 -0.72
CA PHE A 93 14.34 0.33 0.08
C PHE A 93 13.91 -0.26 1.43
N ALA A 94 13.68 0.66 2.37
CA ALA A 94 12.97 0.45 3.62
C ALA A 94 11.80 1.43 3.67
N TYR A 95 10.71 1.06 4.35
CA TYR A 95 9.54 1.92 4.41
C TYR A 95 8.84 1.85 5.77
N THR A 96 8.01 2.85 6.03
CA THR A 96 7.12 2.90 7.19
C THR A 96 5.85 3.65 6.84
N VAL A 97 4.78 3.42 7.61
CA VAL A 97 3.45 4.01 7.37
C VAL A 97 3.09 4.91 8.55
N HIS A 98 2.78 6.17 8.26
CA HIS A 98 2.34 7.17 9.24
C HIS A 98 0.85 7.44 9.06
N ARG A 99 0.08 7.45 10.16
CA ARG A 99 -1.38 7.69 10.16
C ARG A 99 -1.84 8.85 11.02
N ASP A 100 -1.02 9.29 11.95
CA ASP A 100 -1.31 10.35 12.91
C ASP A 100 -1.21 11.77 12.30
N THR A 101 -1.43 11.85 10.98
CA THR A 101 -1.50 13.09 10.22
C THR A 101 -2.84 13.14 9.49
N GLU A 102 -3.25 14.31 8.98
CA GLU A 102 -4.50 14.46 8.24
C GLU A 102 -4.59 13.55 7.00
N HIS A 103 -3.45 13.12 6.47
CA HIS A 103 -3.37 12.26 5.29
C HIS A 103 -2.43 11.07 5.55
N PRO A 104 -2.94 9.85 5.78
CA PRO A 104 -2.11 8.66 5.93
C PRO A 104 -1.16 8.48 4.74
N HIS A 105 0.12 8.28 5.01
CA HIS A 105 1.16 8.21 3.99
C HIS A 105 2.28 7.25 4.37
N ALA A 106 3.03 6.81 3.38
CA ALA A 106 4.22 6.01 3.57
C ALA A 106 5.48 6.86 3.34
N HIS A 107 6.43 6.75 4.26
CA HIS A 107 7.81 7.21 4.06
C HIS A 107 8.66 6.05 3.55
N ILE A 108 9.51 6.32 2.55
CA ILE A 108 10.40 5.34 1.94
C ILE A 108 11.83 5.89 1.94
N ALA A 109 12.75 5.16 2.56
CA ALA A 109 14.18 5.39 2.44
C ALA A 109 14.75 4.43 1.39
N MET A 110 15.52 4.94 0.44
CA MET A 110 16.15 4.16 -0.61
C MET A 110 17.66 4.34 -0.60
N THR A 111 18.38 3.26 -0.96
CA THR A 111 19.82 3.29 -1.18
C THR A 111 20.23 2.38 -2.34
N GLY A 112 21.30 2.73 -3.04
CA GLY A 112 21.77 2.12 -4.28
C GLY A 112 22.71 3.07 -5.03
N GLU A 113 23.29 2.62 -6.13
CA GLU A 113 24.12 3.47 -6.98
C GLU A 113 23.31 4.63 -7.55
N LYS A 114 23.96 5.79 -7.73
CA LYS A 114 23.32 6.99 -8.26
C LYS A 114 22.62 6.75 -9.60
N THR A 115 23.17 5.91 -10.48
CA THR A 115 22.54 5.57 -11.77
C THR A 115 21.22 4.83 -11.63
N ASP A 116 21.05 4.06 -10.56
CA ASP A 116 19.83 3.31 -10.28
C ASP A 116 18.79 4.15 -9.53
N LEU A 117 19.24 5.08 -8.68
CA LEU A 117 18.35 5.93 -7.87
C LEU A 117 18.10 7.33 -8.44
N TYR A 118 18.80 7.71 -9.51
CA TYR A 118 18.48 8.94 -10.22
C TYR A 118 17.07 8.81 -10.82
N MET A 119 16.33 9.91 -10.74
CA MET A 119 14.99 10.03 -11.29
C MET A 119 14.90 11.38 -11.95
N ASP A 120 14.53 11.39 -13.22
CA ASP A 120 14.10 12.60 -13.88
C ASP A 120 12.60 12.85 -13.62
N LYS A 121 12.05 13.87 -14.28
CA LYS A 121 10.63 14.21 -14.14
C LYS A 121 9.71 13.08 -14.63
N GLN A 122 10.08 12.38 -15.70
CA GLN A 122 9.28 11.30 -16.27
C GLN A 122 9.26 10.09 -15.33
N ASP A 123 10.41 9.76 -14.72
CA ASP A 123 10.49 8.73 -13.69
C ASP A 123 9.56 9.05 -12.50
N ILE A 124 9.57 10.30 -12.03
CA ILE A 124 8.73 10.77 -10.93
C ILE A 124 7.25 10.65 -11.29
N ASP A 125 6.87 11.12 -12.48
CA ASP A 125 5.48 11.10 -12.94
C ASP A 125 5.00 9.64 -13.13
N ALA A 126 5.83 8.75 -13.68
CA ALA A 126 5.51 7.34 -13.83
C ALA A 126 5.30 6.61 -12.49
N VAL A 127 6.16 6.86 -11.49
CA VAL A 127 6.00 6.29 -10.14
C VAL A 127 4.73 6.83 -9.48
N ARG A 128 4.43 8.13 -9.65
CA ARG A 128 3.21 8.74 -9.12
C ARG A 128 1.96 8.14 -9.75
N GLU A 129 1.94 7.97 -11.07
CA GLU A 129 0.82 7.35 -11.80
C GLU A 129 0.60 5.90 -11.36
N ASN A 130 1.67 5.09 -11.31
CA ASN A 130 1.60 3.69 -10.85
C ASN A 130 1.08 3.57 -9.41
N ALA A 131 1.58 4.41 -8.50
CA ALA A 131 1.10 4.45 -7.12
C ALA A 131 -0.39 4.79 -7.05
N ASN A 132 -0.82 5.79 -7.82
CA ASN A 132 -2.20 6.23 -7.87
C ASN A 132 -3.12 5.15 -8.42
N GLU A 133 -2.78 4.54 -9.55
CA GLU A 133 -3.53 3.43 -10.13
C GLU A 133 -3.70 2.30 -9.12
N ARG A 134 -2.61 1.85 -8.48
CA ARG A 134 -2.67 0.74 -7.51
C ARG A 134 -3.55 1.05 -6.30
N MET A 135 -3.42 2.24 -5.72
CA MET A 135 -4.11 2.59 -4.48
C MET A 135 -5.59 2.93 -4.70
N VAL A 136 -5.93 3.47 -5.87
CA VAL A 136 -7.32 3.76 -6.27
C VAL A 136 -8.04 2.54 -6.83
N GLU A 137 -7.40 1.76 -7.71
CA GLU A 137 -8.06 0.60 -8.32
C GLU A 137 -8.41 -0.47 -7.28
N ASN A 138 -7.57 -0.64 -6.26
CA ASN A 138 -7.86 -1.52 -5.12
C ASN A 138 -9.20 -1.16 -4.46
N ASP A 139 -9.46 0.14 -4.28
CA ASP A 139 -10.73 0.61 -3.74
C ASP A 139 -11.93 0.34 -4.68
N ARG A 140 -11.75 0.59 -5.99
CA ARG A 140 -12.77 0.26 -7.01
C ARG A 140 -13.11 -1.24 -7.05
N TYR A 141 -12.12 -2.11 -6.88
CA TYR A 141 -12.33 -3.56 -6.81
C TYR A 141 -13.10 -3.95 -5.55
N LYS A 142 -12.79 -3.37 -4.39
CA LYS A 142 -13.54 -3.62 -3.16
C LYS A 142 -14.99 -3.14 -3.26
N HIS A 143 -15.22 -1.96 -3.83
CA HIS A 143 -16.57 -1.44 -4.00
C HIS A 143 -17.42 -2.41 -4.84
N ARG A 144 -16.91 -2.82 -6.02
CA ARG A 144 -17.59 -3.82 -6.87
C ARG A 144 -17.80 -5.16 -6.18
N SER A 145 -16.82 -5.65 -5.43
CA SER A 145 -16.93 -6.92 -4.70
C SER A 145 -18.00 -6.87 -3.59
N ARG A 146 -18.07 -5.75 -2.86
CA ARG A 146 -19.08 -5.51 -1.82
C ARG A 146 -20.49 -5.40 -2.41
N GLU A 147 -20.63 -4.71 -3.54
CA GLU A 147 -21.88 -4.56 -4.28
C GLU A 147 -22.40 -5.93 -4.75
N ASN A 148 -21.57 -6.69 -5.47
CA ASN A 148 -21.91 -8.04 -5.91
C ASN A 148 -22.29 -8.98 -4.74
N SER A 149 -21.62 -8.84 -3.59
CA SER A 149 -21.90 -9.65 -2.40
C SER A 149 -23.25 -9.31 -1.77
N ARG A 150 -23.62 -8.01 -1.76
CA ARG A 150 -24.92 -7.54 -1.27
C ARG A 150 -26.06 -8.01 -2.17
N ASP A 151 -25.89 -7.87 -3.48
CA ASP A 151 -26.89 -8.33 -4.47
C ASP A 151 -27.11 -9.85 -4.34
N SER A 152 -26.02 -10.62 -4.23
CA SER A 152 -26.09 -12.07 -4.03
C SER A 152 -26.74 -12.47 -2.69
N GLN A 153 -26.62 -11.65 -1.64
CA GLN A 153 -27.31 -11.90 -0.37
C GLN A 153 -28.80 -11.57 -0.47
N GLN A 154 -29.14 -10.49 -1.17
CA GLN A 154 -30.52 -10.06 -1.36
C GLN A 154 -31.31 -11.05 -2.24
N GLU A 155 -30.72 -11.55 -3.33
CA GLU A 155 -31.33 -12.62 -4.15
C GLU A 155 -31.61 -13.88 -3.33
N ARG A 156 -30.64 -14.32 -2.51
CA ARG A 156 -30.83 -15.50 -1.64
C ARG A 156 -31.93 -15.31 -0.60
N GLN A 157 -32.11 -14.10 -0.08
CA GLN A 157 -33.20 -13.80 0.85
C GLN A 157 -34.56 -13.83 0.15
N LEU A 158 -34.66 -13.24 -1.05
CA LEU A 158 -35.88 -13.25 -1.85
C LEU A 158 -36.28 -14.68 -2.25
N GLU A 159 -35.32 -15.51 -2.67
CA GLU A 159 -35.58 -16.93 -2.96
C GLU A 159 -36.04 -17.71 -1.72
N ALA A 160 -35.46 -17.44 -0.54
CA ALA A 160 -35.85 -18.10 0.70
C ALA A 160 -37.26 -17.69 1.14
N GLU A 161 -37.62 -16.41 1.04
CA GLU A 161 -38.96 -15.91 1.33
C GLU A 161 -40.01 -16.45 0.36
N GLN A 162 -39.65 -16.58 -0.92
CA GLN A 162 -40.55 -17.14 -1.94
C GLN A 162 -40.82 -18.62 -1.68
N ARG A 163 -39.77 -19.41 -1.38
CA ARG A 163 -39.92 -20.82 -0.98
C ARG A 163 -40.74 -21.01 0.29
N HIS A 164 -40.64 -20.09 1.25
CA HIS A 164 -41.45 -20.13 2.46
C HIS A 164 -42.93 -19.88 2.13
N ARG A 165 -43.22 -18.85 1.31
CA ARG A 165 -44.59 -18.57 0.85
C ARG A 165 -45.20 -19.70 0.04
N ASP A 166 -44.44 -20.31 -0.86
CA ASP A 166 -44.92 -21.43 -1.67
C ASP A 166 -45.25 -22.64 -0.79
N ARG A 167 -44.42 -22.92 0.22
CA ARG A 167 -44.65 -24.01 1.19
C ARG A 167 -45.84 -23.75 2.12
N ASP A 168 -46.08 -22.50 2.50
CA ASP A 168 -47.26 -22.13 3.29
C ASP A 168 -48.55 -22.26 2.46
N ALA A 169 -48.53 -21.87 1.19
CA ALA A 169 -49.66 -22.02 0.27
C ALA A 169 -50.00 -23.49 0.00
N GLU A 170 -49.00 -24.37 -0.17
CA GLU A 170 -49.21 -25.81 -0.32
C GLU A 170 -49.82 -26.47 0.93
N ASN A 171 -49.46 -25.99 2.13
CA ASN A 171 -50.05 -26.49 3.38
C ASN A 171 -51.50 -26.04 3.58
N GLU A 172 -51.85 -24.82 3.16
CA GLU A 172 -53.25 -24.33 3.24
C GLU A 172 -54.18 -25.06 2.26
N GLU A 173 -53.73 -25.39 1.05
CA GLU A 173 -54.53 -26.17 0.09
C GLU A 173 -54.69 -27.65 0.49
N GLY A 174 -53.74 -28.21 1.26
CA GLY A 174 -53.82 -29.57 1.79
C GLY A 174 -54.81 -29.76 2.94
N LEU A 175 -55.22 -28.67 3.61
CA LEU A 175 -56.12 -28.67 4.77
C LEU A 175 -57.62 -28.67 4.42
N PHE A 176 -57.98 -28.51 3.14
CA PHE A 176 -59.35 -28.50 2.64
C PHE A 176 -59.72 -29.73 1.78
N ARG A 177 -58.91 -30.80 1.79
CA ARG A 177 -59.21 -32.09 1.15
C ARG A 177 -59.63 -33.17 2.13
#